data_AF-A0A957N9S0-F1
#
_entry.id   AF-A0A957N9S0-F1
#
_cell.length_a   1.000
_cell.length_b   1.000
_cell.length_c   1.000
_cell.angle_alpha   90.00
_cell.angle_beta   90.00
_cell.angle_gamma   90.00
#
_symmetry.space_group_name_H-M   'P 1'
#
loop_
_entity.id
_entity.type
_entity.pdbx_description
1 polymer ?
#
loop_
_entity_poly.entity_id
_entity_poly.type
_entity_poly.pdbx_seq_one_letter_code
_entity_poly.pdbx_strand_id
1 'polypeptide(L)'
;MPAGKLPPDLLAALFAELPTEHPQLVLGPGVGEDAAVVDFAPGDARLLVAKSDPITFATDEIGFYAVNVCANDLAVTGATPR
;
A
#
# COMPACT_ATOMS: atom_id res chain seq x y z
N MET A 1 -16.53 -17.65 -5.41
CA MET A 1 -15.54 -17.65 -4.30
C MET A 1 -16.29 -17.37 -3.01
N PRO A 2 -15.89 -17.96 -1.87
CA PRO A 2 -16.46 -17.59 -0.58
C PRO A 2 -16.17 -16.11 -0.27
N ALA A 3 -16.99 -15.50 0.58
CA ALA A 3 -16.74 -14.14 1.04
C ALA A 3 -15.43 -14.06 1.84
N GLY A 4 -14.65 -12.99 1.65
CA GLY A 4 -13.38 -12.78 2.35
C GLY A 4 -12.26 -12.28 1.43
N LYS A 5 -11.03 -12.28 1.96
CA LYS A 5 -9.83 -11.91 1.21
C LYS A 5 -9.48 -12.99 0.17
N LEU A 6 -8.80 -12.58 -0.90
CA LEU A 6 -8.22 -13.50 -1.89
C LEU A 6 -7.21 -14.45 -1.21
N PRO A 7 -7.13 -15.72 -1.64
CA PRO A 7 -6.03 -16.59 -1.22
C PRO A 7 -4.67 -15.97 -1.56
N PRO A 8 -3.66 -16.07 -0.68
CA PRO A 8 -2.34 -15.49 -0.90
C PRO A 8 -1.70 -15.88 -2.24
N ASP A 9 -1.78 -17.15 -2.63
CA ASP A 9 -1.18 -17.66 -3.87
C ASP A 9 -1.81 -17.02 -5.12
N LEU A 10 -3.13 -16.81 -5.09
CA LEU A 10 -3.83 -16.14 -6.18
C LEU A 10 -3.47 -14.66 -6.25
N LEU A 11 -3.37 -14.00 -5.10
CA LEU A 11 -2.95 -12.59 -5.04
C LEU A 11 -1.52 -12.41 -5.55
N ALA A 12 -0.60 -13.31 -5.17
CA ALA A 12 0.77 -13.31 -5.66
C ALA A 12 0.83 -13.51 -7.18
N ALA A 13 0.02 -14.41 -7.73
CA ALA A 13 -0.07 -14.61 -9.18
C ALA A 13 -0.53 -13.33 -9.92
N LEU A 14 -1.51 -12.61 -9.36
CA LEU A 14 -1.96 -11.32 -9.92
C LEU A 14 -0.87 -10.24 -9.86
N PHE A 15 -0.14 -10.16 -8.75
CA PHE A 15 0.95 -9.19 -8.62
C PHE A 15 2.10 -9.47 -9.59
N ALA A 16 2.38 -10.73 -9.90
CA ALA A 16 3.42 -11.11 -10.87
C ALA A 16 3.13 -10.61 -12.30
N GLU A 17 1.89 -10.26 -12.63
CA GLU A 17 1.51 -9.70 -13.93
C GLU A 17 1.65 -8.17 -14.00
N LEU A 18 1.90 -7.49 -12.87
CA LEU A 18 2.00 -6.04 -12.83
C LEU A 18 3.40 -5.55 -13.25
N PRO A 19 3.49 -4.44 -13.99
CA PRO A 19 4.78 -3.82 -14.29
C PRO A 19 5.37 -3.21 -13.02
N THR A 20 6.42 -3.83 -12.49
CA THR A 20 7.09 -3.42 -11.25
C THR A 20 8.57 -3.12 -11.44
N GLU A 21 9.09 -3.30 -12.66
CA GLU A 21 10.47 -2.98 -12.99
C GLU A 21 10.63 -1.48 -13.23
N HIS A 22 10.95 -0.75 -12.16
CA HIS A 22 11.33 0.65 -12.25
C HIS A 22 12.48 0.95 -11.28
N PRO A 23 13.55 1.65 -11.69
CA PRO A 23 14.73 1.88 -10.85
C PRO A 23 14.42 2.68 -9.59
N GLN A 24 13.33 3.45 -9.58
CA GLN A 24 12.87 4.20 -8.40
C GLN A 24 11.93 3.39 -7.50
N LEU A 25 11.44 2.22 -7.92
CA LEU A 25 10.57 1.40 -7.08
C LEU A 25 11.44 0.55 -6.15
N VAL A 26 11.47 0.93 -4.88
CA VAL A 26 12.22 0.21 -3.84
C VAL A 26 11.41 -0.98 -3.32
N LEU A 27 10.10 -0.80 -3.16
CA LEU A 27 9.16 -1.84 -2.75
C LEU A 27 7.88 -1.72 -3.58
N GLY A 28 7.59 -2.78 -4.33
CA GLY A 28 6.39 -2.91 -5.16
C GLY A 28 5.27 -3.71 -4.48
N PRO A 29 4.21 -4.05 -5.24
CA PRO A 29 3.11 -4.87 -4.73
C PRO A 29 3.60 -6.27 -4.31
N GLY A 30 3.17 -6.72 -3.14
CA GLY A 30 3.53 -8.01 -2.58
C GLY A 30 2.51 -8.48 -1.55
N VAL A 31 2.46 -9.80 -1.32
CA VAL A 31 1.58 -10.35 -0.28
C VAL A 31 2.09 -9.93 1.09
N GLY A 32 1.26 -9.20 1.84
CA GLY A 32 1.61 -8.68 3.16
C GLY A 32 2.28 -7.30 3.13
N GLU A 33 2.46 -6.70 1.96
CA GLU A 33 2.95 -5.33 1.84
C GLU A 33 1.79 -4.34 1.89
N ASP A 34 1.88 -3.36 2.79
CA ASP A 34 0.80 -2.40 2.99
C ASP A 34 0.94 -1.17 2.09
N ALA A 35 2.14 -0.79 1.64
CA ALA A 35 2.40 0.40 0.84
C ALA A 35 3.54 0.21 -0.17
N ALA A 36 3.60 1.07 -1.19
CA ALA A 36 4.72 1.15 -2.12
C ALA A 36 5.79 2.10 -1.59
N VAL A 37 7.06 1.76 -1.77
CA VAL A 37 8.20 2.61 -1.40
C VAL A 37 8.94 3.04 -2.66
N VAL A 38 9.12 4.35 -2.82
CA VAL A 38 9.68 4.97 -4.02
C VAL A 38 10.85 5.89 -3.66
N ASP A 39 11.98 5.69 -4.34
CA ASP A 39 13.09 6.64 -4.35
C ASP A 39 12.78 7.80 -5.32
N PHE A 40 12.01 8.76 -4.80
CA PHE A 40 11.51 9.89 -5.58
C PHE A 40 12.60 10.94 -5.86
N ALA A 41 13.71 10.92 -5.10
CA ALA A 41 14.80 11.89 -5.21
C ALA A 41 16.15 11.18 -5.02
N PRO A 42 16.68 10.54 -6.09
CA PRO A 42 17.94 9.80 -6.01
C PRO A 42 19.07 10.64 -5.41
N GLY A 43 19.67 10.14 -4.32
CA GLY A 43 20.71 10.85 -3.56
C GLY A 43 20.22 11.59 -2.31
N ASP A 44 18.91 11.68 -2.08
CA ASP A 44 18.32 12.01 -0.77
C ASP A 44 18.21 10.73 0.09
N ALA A 45 18.28 10.87 1.40
CA ALA A 45 18.06 9.76 2.34
C ALA A 45 16.56 9.45 2.54
N ARG A 46 15.67 10.32 2.05
CA ARG A 46 14.22 10.19 2.21
C ARG A 46 13.60 9.40 1.07
N LEU A 47 12.74 8.45 1.44
CA LEU A 47 11.90 7.71 0.51
C LEU A 47 10.45 8.22 0.61
N LEU A 48 9.74 8.17 -0.51
CA LEU A 48 8.29 8.38 -0.55
C LEU A 48 7.61 7.04 -0.29
N VAL A 49 6.71 7.00 0.69
CA VAL A 49 5.84 5.84 0.93
C VAL A 49 4.42 6.22 0.54
N ALA A 50 3.81 5.43 -0.33
CA ALA A 50 2.51 5.72 -0.92
C ALA A 50 1.53 4.56 -0.70
N LYS A 51 0.35 4.90 -0.21
CA LYS A 51 -0.77 3.99 0.08
C LYS A 51 -2.04 4.51 -0.58
N SER A 52 -2.89 3.60 -1.03
CA SER A 52 -4.26 3.90 -1.42
C SER A 52 -5.17 2.78 -0.92
N ASP A 53 -6.24 3.15 -0.20
CA ASP A 53 -7.27 2.22 0.26
C ASP A 53 -8.67 2.79 0.00
N PRO A 54 -9.51 2.11 -0.81
CA PRO A 54 -10.90 2.47 -0.91
C PRO A 54 -11.65 2.02 0.36
N ILE A 55 -11.98 2.96 1.23
CA ILE A 55 -12.87 2.70 2.36
C ILE A 55 -14.31 2.62 1.87
N THR A 56 -14.92 1.45 2.00
CA THR A 56 -16.30 1.18 1.57
C THR A 56 -17.14 0.70 2.76
N PHE A 57 -18.46 0.86 2.65
CA PHE A 57 -19.45 0.40 3.64
C PHE A 57 -19.33 0.99 5.06
N ALA A 58 -18.54 2.04 5.28
CA ALA A 58 -18.59 2.78 6.54
C ALA A 58 -19.97 3.44 6.66
N THR A 59 -20.73 3.05 7.68
CA THR A 59 -22.08 3.59 7.92
C THR A 59 -22.06 4.92 8.67
N ASP A 60 -20.95 5.23 9.34
CA ASP A 60 -20.67 6.49 10.05
C ASP A 60 -19.16 6.78 10.01
N GLU A 61 -18.77 8.03 10.30
CA GLU A 61 -17.37 8.46 10.49
C GLU A 61 -16.44 8.17 9.28
N ILE A 62 -16.97 8.19 8.04
CA ILE A 62 -16.18 7.90 6.83
C ILE A 62 -14.92 8.76 6.72
N GLY A 63 -14.97 10.03 7.13
CA GLY A 63 -13.81 10.91 7.14
C GLY A 63 -12.71 10.46 8.12
N PHE A 64 -13.11 9.99 9.31
CA PHE A 64 -12.17 9.42 10.28
C PHE A 64 -11.49 8.18 9.72
N TYR A 65 -12.25 7.24 9.16
CA TYR A 65 -11.68 6.00 8.62
C TYR A 65 -10.82 6.25 7.38
N ALA A 66 -11.26 7.10 6.45
CA ALA A 66 -10.51 7.44 5.25
C ALA A 66 -9.11 7.98 5.57
N VAL A 67 -8.97 8.77 6.64
CA VAL A 67 -7.68 9.31 7.07
C VAL A 67 -6.89 8.29 7.90
N ASN A 68 -7.50 7.74 8.96
CA ASN A 68 -6.75 6.96 9.95
C ASN A 68 -6.32 5.59 9.43
N VAL A 69 -7.10 4.94 8.56
CA VAL A 69 -6.71 3.65 7.97
C VAL A 69 -5.50 3.85 7.07
N CYS A 70 -5.56 4.79 6.13
CA CYS A 70 -4.42 5.10 5.26
C CYS A 70 -3.18 5.53 6.07
N ALA A 71 -3.36 6.36 7.10
CA ALA A 71 -2.24 6.83 7.94
C ALA A 71 -1.61 5.70 8.76
N ASN A 72 -2.42 4.76 9.27
CA ASN A 72 -1.91 3.59 9.99
C ASN A 72 -1.01 2.72 9.09
N ASP A 73 -1.44 2.48 7.86
CA ASP A 73 -0.69 1.66 6.91
C ASP A 73 0.65 2.29 6.54
N LEU A 74 0.71 3.64 6.46
CA LEU A 74 1.99 4.32 6.34
C LEU A 74 2.84 4.17 7.61
N ALA A 75 2.26 4.28 8.80
CA ALA A 75 2.99 4.20 10.07
C ALA A 75 3.65 2.83 10.30
N VAL A 76 2.99 1.72 9.93
CA VAL A 76 3.54 0.37 10.10
C VAL A 76 4.72 0.07 9.18
N THR A 77 4.91 0.86 8.11
CA THR A 77 6.10 0.80 7.25
C THR A 77 7.29 1.61 7.80
N GLY A 78 7.12 2.29 8.93
CA GLY A 78 8.11 3.22 9.49
C GLY A 78 8.08 4.62 8.85
N ALA A 79 7.15 4.88 7.92
CA ALA A 79 6.97 6.20 7.34
C ALA A 79 6.27 7.15 8.33
N THR A 80 6.54 8.45 8.18
CA THR A 80 5.77 9.49 8.87
C THR A 80 4.67 10.00 7.92
N PRO A 81 3.37 9.78 8.20
CA PRO A 81 2.28 10.34 7.41
C PRO A 81 2.38 11.87 7.30
N ARG A 82 2.00 12.44 6.15
CA ARG A 82 2.03 13.88 5.87
C ARG A 82 0.79 14.34 5.13
#